data_AF-K0IHJ0-F1
#
_entry.id   AF-K0IHJ0-F1
#
_cell.length_a   1.000
_cell.length_b   1.000
_cell.length_c   1.000
_cell.angle_alpha   90.00
_cell.angle_beta   90.00
_cell.angle_gamma   90.00
#
_symmetry.space_group_name_H-M   'P 1'
#
loop_
_entity.id
_entity.type
_entity.pdbx_description
1 polymer ?
#
loop_
_entity_poly.entity_id
_entity_poly.type
_entity_poly.pdbx_seq_one_letter_code
_entity_poly.pdbx_strand_id
1 'polypeptide(L)'
;MPTITAELSQKELEAIREYANLCGETISDLIRKALIREATLADGYGADDPAYEYQMMAVPDNGSMKSKEHKIIQENYNKIRRILGWQEITL
;
A
#
# COMPACT_ATOMS: atom_id res chain seq x y z
N MET A 1 11.08 10.42 21.00
CA MET A 1 10.27 10.59 19.78
C MET A 1 8.86 10.97 20.19
N PRO A 2 8.22 11.95 19.53
CA PRO A 2 6.80 12.20 19.75
C PRO A 2 5.99 10.95 19.36
N THR A 3 5.02 10.58 20.19
CA THR A 3 4.06 9.54 19.85
C THR A 3 2.94 10.16 19.04
N ILE A 4 2.62 9.56 17.89
CA ILE A 4 1.49 9.96 17.06
C ILE A 4 0.41 8.89 17.22
N THR A 5 -0.83 9.32 17.48
CA THR A 5 -1.99 8.45 17.63
C THR A 5 -3.09 8.93 16.70
N ALA A 6 -3.81 7.98 16.09
CA ALA A 6 -4.99 8.25 15.28
C ALA A 6 -6.10 7.26 15.67
N GLU A 7 -7.35 7.73 15.64
CA GLU A 7 -8.51 6.86 15.79
C GLU A 7 -8.86 6.25 14.44
N LEU A 8 -9.03 4.93 14.42
CA LEU A 8 -9.37 4.16 13.23
C LEU A 8 -10.56 3.27 13.56
N SER A 9 -11.45 3.08 12.60
CA SER A 9 -12.43 2.00 12.68
C SER A 9 -11.73 0.65 12.59
N GLN A 10 -12.39 -0.39 13.11
CA GLN A 10 -11.89 -1.76 13.04
C GLN A 10 -11.62 -2.19 11.58
N LYS A 11 -12.48 -1.78 10.64
CA LYS A 11 -12.34 -2.10 9.21
C LYS A 11 -11.12 -1.43 8.59
N GLU A 12 -10.87 -0.17 8.91
CA GLU A 12 -9.67 0.54 8.42
C GLU A 12 -8.40 -0.09 8.96
N LEU A 13 -8.38 -0.44 10.26
CA LEU A 13 -7.23 -1.11 10.86
C LEU A 13 -6.95 -2.48 10.21
N GLU A 14 -8.00 -3.24 9.90
CA GLU A 14 -7.88 -4.52 9.19
C GLU A 14 -7.36 -4.33 7.76
N ALA A 15 -7.85 -3.32 7.04
CA ALA A 15 -7.39 -3.00 5.69
C ALA A 15 -5.91 -2.57 5.67
N ILE A 16 -5.51 -1.71 6.61
CA ILE A 16 -4.11 -1.26 6.75
C ILE A 16 -3.20 -2.43 7.10
N ARG A 17 -3.65 -3.31 8.02
CA ARG A 17 -2.90 -4.50 8.40
C ARG A 17 -2.69 -5.45 7.21
N GLU A 18 -3.74 -5.68 6.42
CA GLU A 18 -3.65 -6.50 5.22
C GLU A 18 -2.71 -5.87 4.18
N TYR A 19 -2.80 -4.56 3.96
CA TYR A 19 -1.89 -3.85 3.07
C TYR A 19 -0.43 -3.98 3.52
N ALA A 20 -0.15 -3.78 4.81
CA ALA A 20 1.19 -3.91 5.38
C ALA A 20 1.75 -5.33 5.17
N ASN A 21 0.93 -6.36 5.41
CA ASN A 21 1.32 -7.75 5.16
C ASN A 21 1.66 -7.99 3.68
N LEU A 22 0.88 -7.43 2.75
CA LEU A 22 1.13 -7.55 1.31
C LEU A 22 2.39 -6.81 0.85
N CYS A 23 2.82 -5.78 1.58
CA CYS A 23 4.09 -5.08 1.36
C CYS A 23 5.27 -5.75 2.07
N GLY A 24 5.03 -6.73 2.95
CA GLY A 24 6.06 -7.33 3.79
C GLY A 24 6.56 -6.40 4.91
N GLU A 25 5.74 -5.43 5.33
CA GLU A 25 6.12 -4.38 6.27
C GLU A 25 5.31 -4.43 7.57
N THR A 26 5.80 -3.74 8.60
CA THR A 26 4.99 -3.45 9.79
C THR A 26 4.04 -2.28 9.51
N ILE A 27 2.91 -2.21 10.23
CA ILE A 27 1.97 -1.09 10.12
C ILE A 27 2.67 0.26 10.37
N SER A 28 3.58 0.31 11.36
CA SER A 28 4.30 1.54 11.72
C SER A 28 5.24 2.01 10.61
N ASP A 29 5.93 1.10 9.93
CA ASP A 29 6.85 1.44 8.84
C ASP A 29 6.08 1.90 7.60
N LEU A 30 5.00 1.18 7.27
CA LEU A 30 4.10 1.54 6.19
C LEU A 30 3.53 2.96 6.38
N ILE A 31 2.96 3.24 7.56
CA ILE A 31 2.37 4.57 7.86
C ILE A 31 3.44 5.66 7.81
N ARG A 32 4.64 5.40 8.34
CA ARG A 32 5.75 6.36 8.31
C ARG A 32 6.13 6.69 6.87
N LYS A 33 6.31 5.69 6.00
CA LYS A 33 6.64 5.89 4.58
C LYS A 33 5.54 6.64 3.85
N ALA A 34 4.28 6.24 4.04
CA ALA A 34 3.13 6.90 3.44
C ALA A 34 3.06 8.37 3.84
N LEU A 35 3.22 8.68 5.13
CA LEU A 35 3.15 10.03 5.65
C LEU A 35 4.33 10.90 5.18
N ILE A 36 5.55 10.35 5.14
CA ILE A 36 6.71 11.08 4.59
C ILE A 36 6.47 11.37 3.11
N ARG A 37 6.07 10.36 2.32
CA ARG A 37 5.78 10.55 0.90
C ARG A 37 4.73 11.65 0.66
N GLU A 38 3.62 11.59 1.39
CA GLU A 38 2.55 12.57 1.26
C GLU A 38 3.00 13.97 1.68
N ALA A 39 3.74 14.09 2.78
CA ALA A 39 4.15 15.38 3.33
C ALA A 39 5.34 16.03 2.59
N THR A 40 6.22 15.24 1.97
CA THR A 40 7.46 15.75 1.38
C THR A 40 7.56 15.59 -0.13
N LEU A 41 6.90 14.59 -0.72
CA LEU A 41 7.12 14.17 -2.11
C LEU A 41 5.91 14.40 -3.03
N ALA A 42 4.73 14.74 -2.48
CA ALA A 42 3.52 15.00 -3.26
C ALA A 42 3.65 16.18 -4.26
N ASP A 43 4.57 17.12 -3.99
CA ASP A 43 4.82 18.30 -4.83
C ASP A 43 6.10 18.21 -5.69
N GLY A 44 6.62 16.99 -5.95
CA GLY A 44 7.58 16.74 -7.03
C GLY A 44 9.07 16.68 -6.66
N TYR A 45 9.43 16.82 -5.38
CA TYR A 45 10.80 16.53 -4.93
C TYR A 45 10.88 15.09 -4.41
N GLY A 46 11.69 14.23 -5.03
CA GLY A 46 11.97 12.87 -4.52
C GLY A 46 10.83 11.84 -4.63
N ALA A 47 9.79 12.11 -5.44
CA ALA A 47 8.65 11.20 -5.66
C ALA A 47 9.04 9.78 -6.11
N ASP A 48 10.25 9.63 -6.65
CA ASP A 48 10.83 8.38 -7.16
C ASP A 48 11.87 7.76 -6.21
N ASP A 49 12.01 8.24 -4.96
CA ASP A 49 12.93 7.64 -3.98
C ASP A 49 12.40 6.26 -3.53
N PRO A 50 13.11 5.15 -3.85
CA PRO A 50 12.67 3.80 -3.50
C PRO A 50 12.52 3.56 -1.99
N ALA A 51 13.19 4.35 -1.15
CA ALA A 51 13.10 4.22 0.30
C ALA A 51 11.69 4.57 0.84
N TYR A 52 10.93 5.39 0.12
CA TYR A 52 9.57 5.80 0.46
C TYR A 52 8.51 5.15 -0.43
N GLU A 53 8.92 4.18 -1.24
CA GLU A 53 8.00 3.35 -1.99
C GLU A 53 7.35 2.31 -1.07
N TYR A 54 6.03 2.20 -1.14
CA TYR A 54 5.20 1.25 -0.40
C TYR A 54 4.20 0.60 -1.37
N GLN A 55 4.71 -0.16 -2.31
CA GLN A 55 3.87 -0.94 -3.22
C GLN A 55 3.67 -2.35 -2.68
N MET A 56 2.49 -2.93 -2.93
CA MET A 56 2.28 -4.36 -2.71
C MET A 56 3.38 -5.15 -3.41
N MET A 57 3.86 -6.23 -2.78
CA MET A 57 4.91 -7.11 -3.32
C MET A 57 4.41 -7.85 -4.57
N ALA A 58 4.33 -7.12 -5.67
CA ALA A 58 3.93 -7.62 -6.96
C ALA A 58 4.48 -6.71 -8.05
N VAL A 59 5.80 -6.80 -8.24
CA VAL A 59 6.46 -7.26 -9.47
C VAL A 59 7.76 -6.47 -9.72
N PRO A 60 8.88 -7.16 -10.05
CA PRO A 60 10.08 -6.52 -10.57
C PRO A 60 9.80 -5.85 -11.93
N ASP A 61 10.31 -4.63 -12.09
CA ASP A 61 10.14 -3.71 -13.22
C ASP A 61 10.79 -4.17 -14.54
N ASN A 62 10.47 -5.40 -14.97
CA ASN A 62 11.04 -6.03 -16.16
C ASN A 62 9.96 -6.41 -17.19
N GLY A 63 9.31 -5.39 -17.76
CA GLY A 63 8.88 -5.33 -19.17
C GLY A 63 8.00 -6.44 -19.79
N SER A 64 7.49 -7.40 -19.02
CA SER A 64 6.64 -8.48 -19.56
C SER A 64 5.79 -9.14 -18.48
N MET A 65 4.88 -8.38 -17.85
CA MET A 65 3.93 -8.96 -16.90
C MET A 65 3.06 -10.01 -17.60
N LYS A 66 3.18 -11.25 -17.15
CA LYS A 66 2.35 -12.37 -17.61
C LYS A 66 0.96 -12.25 -16.98
N SER A 67 -0.08 -12.71 -17.67
CA SER A 67 -1.49 -12.66 -17.22
C SER A 67 -1.80 -13.21 -15.82
N LYS A 68 -0.88 -13.98 -15.21
CA LYS A 68 -1.01 -14.50 -13.84
C LYS A 68 -0.63 -13.46 -12.77
N GLU A 69 0.33 -12.60 -13.04
CA GLU A 69 0.79 -11.59 -12.07
C GLU A 69 -0.25 -10.48 -11.91
N HIS A 70 -0.86 -10.04 -13.02
CA HIS A 70 -1.99 -9.10 -13.00
C HIS A 70 -3.17 -9.62 -12.16
N LYS A 71 -3.47 -10.92 -12.25
CA LYS A 71 -4.54 -11.53 -11.44
C LYS A 71 -4.23 -11.48 -9.96
N ILE A 72 -2.99 -11.77 -9.56
CA ILE A 72 -2.58 -11.71 -8.14
C ILE A 72 -2.67 -10.27 -7.63
N ILE A 73 -2.20 -9.29 -8.41
CA ILE A 73 -2.29 -7.88 -8.06
C ILE A 73 -3.75 -7.46 -7.89
N GLN A 74 -4.59 -7.78 -8.87
CA GLN A 74 -6.02 -7.49 -8.82
C GLN A 74 -6.69 -8.15 -7.61
N GLU A 75 -6.40 -9.42 -7.32
CA GLU A 75 -6.92 -10.14 -6.16
C GLU A 75 -6.51 -9.47 -4.85
N ASN A 76 -5.26 -9.02 -4.74
CA ASN A 76 -4.75 -8.32 -3.56
C ASN A 76 -5.46 -6.96 -3.36
N TYR A 77 -5.61 -6.16 -4.43
CA TYR A 77 -6.38 -4.91 -4.36
C TYR A 77 -7.84 -5.17 -3.99
N ASN A 78 -8.47 -6.17 -4.60
CA ASN A 78 -9.86 -6.51 -4.33
C ASN A 78 -10.07 -7.11 -2.94
N LYS A 79 -9.06 -7.76 -2.35
CA LYS A 79 -9.10 -8.20 -0.95
C LYS A 79 -9.25 -7.01 -0.01
N ILE A 80 -8.45 -5.96 -0.20
CA ILE A 80 -8.53 -4.74 0.63
C ILE A 80 -9.83 -4.00 0.39
N ARG A 81 -10.23 -3.85 -0.88
CA ARG A 81 -11.51 -3.22 -1.24
C ARG A 81 -12.71 -3.91 -0.58
N ARG A 82 -12.72 -5.25 -0.51
CA ARG A 82 -13.76 -6.01 0.20
C ARG A 82 -13.81 -5.69 1.69
N ILE A 83 -12.66 -5.56 2.36
CA ILE A 83 -12.60 -5.18 3.80
C ILE A 83 -13.21 -3.80 4.00
N LEU A 84 -12.88 -2.85 3.10
CA LEU A 84 -13.37 -1.48 3.13
C LEU A 84 -14.82 -1.33 2.65
N GLY A 85 -15.42 -2.38 2.08
CA GLY A 85 -16.75 -2.34 1.47
C GLY A 85 -16.78 -1.54 0.15
N TRP A 86 -15.63 -1.39 -0.51
CA TRP A 86 -15.51 -0.74 -1.81
C TRP A 86 -15.79 -1.74 -2.94
N GLN A 87 -16.20 -1.22 -4.10
CA GLN A 87 -16.41 -2.03 -5.30
C GLN A 87 -15.09 -2.63 -5.79
N GLU A 88 -15.12 -3.86 -6.28
CA GLU A 88 -13.97 -4.51 -6.90
C GLU A 88 -13.59 -3.85 -8.23
N ILE A 89 -12.32 -3.97 -8.61
CA ILE A 89 -11.77 -3.50 -9.89
C ILE A 89 -11.23 -4.64 -10.73
N THR A 90 -11.14 -4.35 -12.03
CA THR A 90 -10.38 -5.14 -12.99
C THR A 90 -9.22 -4.27 -13.46
N LEU A 91 -7.99 -4.81 -13.38
CA LEU A 91 -6.75 -4.13 -13.76
C LEU A 91 -6.31 -4.57 -15.15
#